data_AF-A0A0F9CF99-F1
#
_entry.id   AF-A0A0F9CF99-F1
#
_cell.length_a   1.000
_cell.length_b   1.000
_cell.length_c   1.000
_cell.angle_alpha   90.00
_cell.angle_beta   90.00
_cell.angle_gamma   90.00
#
_symmetry.space_group_name_H-M   'P 1'
#
loop_
_entity.id
_entity.type
_entity.pdbx_description
1 polymer ?
#
loop_
_entity_poly.entity_id
_entity_poly.type
_entity_poly.pdbx_seq_one_letter_code
_entity_poly.pdbx_strand_id
1 'polypeptide(L)'
;ANSLMKFHPDLDLIIYTEKDVGEKINFYKATPMFARELIKKYDLVLKLDADQIITGSLDYIFEQEYDFGGVINYNRTDPKTFGYVKVWDINPFEYFNAGFVALKSKRFIDHWWSLCNRPYFNNYQYKEQDLMNIMIHYGDYKINSFDRADRVHDYHSWHGLLSKGEWNKIVMKGDKLILPKNGDYPEEDKQIRVIHWGGGKDAVKMNYKIYFKEEVIKRLDYLTSETKKT
;
A
#
# COMPACT_ATOMS: atom_id res chain seq x y z
N ALA A 1 5.08 10.45 -6.01
CA ALA A 1 5.60 10.42 -7.40
C ALA A 1 7.12 10.29 -7.43
N ASN A 2 7.88 11.31 -6.98
CA ASN A 2 9.35 11.34 -7.08
C ASN A 2 10.05 10.09 -6.51
N SER A 3 9.61 9.64 -5.33
CA SER A 3 10.19 8.47 -4.66
C SER A 3 10.02 7.18 -5.47
N LEU A 4 8.88 6.98 -6.13
CA LEU A 4 8.67 5.83 -7.03
C LEU A 4 9.63 5.89 -8.23
N MET A 5 9.70 7.05 -8.89
CA MET A 5 10.49 7.23 -10.11
C MET A 5 12.00 7.12 -9.89
N LYS A 6 12.48 7.23 -8.64
CA LYS A 6 13.90 6.98 -8.30
C LYS A 6 14.29 5.52 -8.35
N PHE A 7 13.33 4.61 -8.19
CA PHE A 7 13.56 3.17 -8.28
C PHE A 7 13.04 2.60 -9.59
N HIS A 8 11.98 3.18 -10.13
CA HIS A 8 11.28 2.70 -11.32
C HIS A 8 11.04 3.84 -12.32
N PRO A 9 12.11 4.37 -12.96
CA PRO A 9 11.99 5.49 -13.87
C PRO A 9 11.20 5.16 -15.14
N ASP A 10 11.09 3.87 -15.48
CA ASP A 10 10.49 3.37 -16.71
C ASP A 10 8.99 3.04 -16.57
N LEU A 11 8.41 3.21 -15.38
CA LEU A 11 6.97 3.00 -15.19
C LEU A 11 6.15 4.20 -15.67
N ASP A 12 5.06 3.90 -16.36
CA ASP A 12 4.03 4.88 -16.70
C ASP A 12 3.29 5.34 -15.43
N LEU A 13 3.68 6.50 -14.90
CA LEU A 13 2.98 7.12 -13.79
C LEU A 13 1.73 7.86 -14.30
N ILE A 14 0.57 7.28 -14.03
CA ILE A 14 -0.73 7.87 -14.39
C ILE A 14 -1.33 8.55 -13.16
N ILE A 15 -1.55 9.85 -13.26
CA ILE A 15 -2.18 10.65 -12.20
C ILE A 15 -3.53 11.12 -12.72
N TYR A 16 -4.61 10.62 -12.11
CA TYR A 16 -5.95 11.13 -12.33
C TYR A 16 -6.23 12.26 -11.34
N THR A 17 -6.57 13.42 -11.88
CA THR A 17 -6.99 14.60 -11.13
C THR A 17 -8.49 14.84 -11.33
N GLU A 18 -9.09 15.76 -10.55
CA GLU A 18 -10.47 16.19 -10.75
C GLU A 18 -10.77 16.66 -12.18
N LYS A 19 -9.76 17.20 -12.89
CA LYS A 19 -9.89 17.63 -14.29
C LYS A 19 -10.09 16.47 -15.25
N ASP A 20 -9.47 15.33 -14.98
CA ASP A 20 -9.52 14.16 -15.86
C ASP A 20 -10.85 13.40 -15.73
N VAL A 21 -11.57 13.64 -14.63
CA VAL A 21 -12.65 12.76 -14.20
C VAL A 21 -13.98 13.47 -13.96
N GLY A 22 -13.96 14.79 -13.83
CA GLY A 22 -15.12 15.63 -13.55
C GLY A 22 -15.59 15.54 -12.09
N GLU A 23 -16.47 16.46 -11.70
CA GLU A 23 -16.95 16.65 -10.32
C GLU A 23 -17.82 15.50 -9.75
N LYS A 24 -18.10 14.45 -10.54
CA LYS A 24 -19.08 13.40 -10.20
C LYS A 24 -18.47 12.05 -9.84
N ILE A 25 -17.14 11.92 -9.72
CA ILE A 25 -16.55 10.65 -9.31
C ILE A 25 -16.89 10.35 -7.85
N ASN A 26 -17.45 9.15 -7.64
CA ASN A 26 -17.43 8.54 -6.33
C ASN A 26 -16.03 8.00 -6.06
N PHE A 27 -15.22 8.73 -5.30
CA PHE A 27 -13.84 8.35 -4.99
C PHE A 27 -13.74 6.97 -4.32
N TYR A 28 -14.76 6.55 -3.57
CA TYR A 28 -14.85 5.20 -3.00
C TYR A 28 -15.09 4.10 -4.06
N LYS A 29 -15.13 4.43 -5.35
CA LYS A 29 -15.19 3.44 -6.43
C LYS A 29 -14.04 3.62 -7.42
N ALA A 30 -13.17 4.61 -7.19
CA ALA A 30 -12.16 5.04 -8.14
C ALA A 30 -11.17 3.91 -8.47
N THR A 31 -10.68 3.19 -7.46
CA THR A 31 -9.67 2.13 -7.64
C THR A 31 -10.10 1.08 -8.67
N PRO A 32 -11.21 0.33 -8.48
CA PRO A 32 -11.65 -0.64 -9.48
C PRO A 32 -12.08 0.01 -10.81
N MET A 33 -12.59 1.25 -10.79
CA MET A 33 -12.98 1.95 -12.01
C MET A 33 -11.80 2.22 -12.94
N PHE A 34 -10.73 2.84 -12.41
CA PHE A 34 -9.54 3.14 -13.20
C PHE A 34 -8.76 1.87 -13.56
N ALA A 35 -8.59 0.95 -12.60
CA ALA A 35 -7.90 -0.30 -12.87
C ALA A 35 -8.53 -1.08 -14.02
N ARG A 36 -9.86 -1.04 -14.16
CA ARG A 36 -10.58 -1.71 -15.25
C ARG A 36 -10.24 -1.16 -16.63
N GLU A 37 -9.96 0.13 -16.74
CA GLU A 37 -9.54 0.75 -18.00
C GLU A 37 -8.06 0.55 -18.26
N LEU A 38 -7.23 0.61 -17.22
CA LEU A 38 -5.78 0.45 -17.32
C LEU A 38 -5.35 -1.00 -17.61
N ILE A 39 -6.00 -2.00 -17.01
CA ILE A 39 -5.64 -3.42 -17.22
C ILE A 39 -5.88 -3.90 -18.67
N LYS A 40 -6.55 -3.10 -19.51
CA LYS A 40 -6.67 -3.37 -20.95
C LYS A 40 -5.38 -3.04 -21.72
N LYS A 41 -4.50 -2.24 -21.13
CA LYS A 41 -3.28 -1.69 -21.73
C LYS A 41 -2.00 -2.15 -21.02
N TYR A 42 -2.11 -2.54 -19.76
CA TYR A 42 -1.00 -2.92 -18.90
C TYR A 42 -1.23 -4.31 -18.32
N ASP A 43 -0.15 -5.08 -18.17
CA ASP A 43 -0.18 -6.40 -17.54
C ASP A 43 -0.39 -6.33 -16.01
N LEU A 44 -0.05 -5.19 -15.42
CA LEU A 44 -0.21 -4.90 -14.01
C LEU A 44 -0.63 -3.46 -13.81
N VAL A 45 -1.59 -3.25 -12.91
CA VAL A 45 -1.96 -1.93 -12.40
C VAL A 45 -1.56 -1.85 -10.92
N LEU A 46 -0.58 -1.00 -10.61
CA LEU A 46 -0.18 -0.69 -9.24
C LEU A 46 -0.86 0.60 -8.80
N LYS A 47 -1.72 0.52 -7.79
CA LYS A 47 -2.36 1.68 -7.16
C LYS A 47 -1.64 2.02 -5.86
N LEU A 48 -1.30 3.30 -5.71
CA LEU A 48 -0.66 3.88 -4.54
C LEU A 48 -1.48 5.08 -4.07
N ASP A 49 -1.75 5.19 -2.76
CA ASP A 49 -2.26 6.42 -2.18
C ASP A 49 -1.17 7.51 -2.19
N ALA A 50 -1.61 8.77 -2.20
CA ALA A 50 -0.72 9.92 -2.26
C ALA A 50 0.07 10.14 -0.95
N ASP A 51 -0.33 9.53 0.16
CA ASP A 51 0.32 9.62 1.46
C ASP A 51 1.33 8.49 1.71
N GLN A 52 2.12 8.19 0.67
CA GLN A 52 3.13 7.15 0.66
C GLN A 52 4.49 7.65 0.15
N ILE A 53 5.57 7.07 0.68
CA ILE A 53 6.94 7.26 0.18
C ILE A 53 7.54 5.89 -0.14
N ILE A 54 7.97 5.69 -1.38
CA ILE A 54 8.71 4.50 -1.81
C ILE A 54 10.17 4.64 -1.38
N THR A 55 10.68 3.65 -0.64
CA THR A 55 12.01 3.70 0.00
C THR A 55 12.96 2.62 -0.51
N GLY A 56 12.50 1.77 -1.42
CA GLY A 56 13.30 0.78 -2.12
C GLY A 56 12.62 0.30 -3.40
N SER A 57 13.35 -0.49 -4.20
CA SER A 57 12.75 -1.16 -5.36
C SER A 57 11.54 -2.02 -4.98
N LEU A 58 10.60 -2.14 -5.91
CA LEU A 58 9.34 -2.88 -5.86
C LEU A 58 9.36 -4.06 -6.85
N ASP A 59 10.50 -4.42 -7.44
CA ASP A 59 10.61 -5.48 -8.48
C ASP A 59 9.93 -6.78 -8.07
N TYR A 60 10.10 -7.18 -6.80
CA TYR A 60 9.42 -8.33 -6.22
C TYR A 60 7.91 -8.31 -6.50
N ILE A 61 7.24 -7.16 -6.38
CA ILE A 61 5.80 -7.05 -6.65
C ILE A 61 5.47 -7.32 -8.12
N PHE A 62 6.33 -6.88 -9.04
CA PHE A 62 6.10 -7.02 -10.48
C PHE A 62 6.33 -8.47 -10.94
N GLU A 63 7.30 -9.16 -10.33
CA GLU A 63 7.74 -10.50 -10.75
C GLU A 63 6.86 -11.64 -10.23
N GLN A 64 6.11 -11.46 -9.13
CA GLN A 64 5.30 -12.55 -8.55
C GLN A 64 4.01 -12.84 -9.34
N GLU A 65 3.56 -14.10 -9.31
CA GLU A 65 2.31 -14.55 -9.94
C GLU A 65 1.12 -14.49 -8.96
N TYR A 66 0.16 -13.61 -9.23
CA TYR A 66 -1.05 -13.44 -8.41
C TYR A 66 -2.17 -12.77 -9.23
N ASP A 67 -3.41 -12.90 -8.79
CA ASP A 67 -4.54 -12.12 -9.33
C ASP A 67 -4.60 -10.73 -8.70
N PHE A 68 -4.41 -10.70 -7.37
CA PHE A 68 -4.41 -9.52 -6.52
C PHE A 68 -3.26 -9.61 -5.51
N GLY A 69 -2.54 -8.50 -5.33
CA GLY A 69 -1.56 -8.35 -4.28
C GLY A 69 -1.78 -7.05 -3.51
N GLY A 70 -1.42 -7.03 -2.23
CA GLY A 70 -1.54 -5.82 -1.42
C GLY A 70 -0.87 -5.93 -0.07
N VAL A 71 -1.19 -4.97 0.78
CA VAL A 71 -0.54 -4.76 2.08
C VAL A 71 -1.54 -4.86 3.22
N ILE A 72 -1.08 -5.27 4.40
CA ILE A 72 -1.93 -5.47 5.57
C ILE A 72 -2.31 -4.11 6.17
N ASN A 73 -3.58 -3.96 6.52
CA ASN A 73 -4.15 -2.78 7.17
C ASN A 73 -4.01 -2.85 8.70
N TYR A 74 -2.79 -3.03 9.18
CA TYR A 74 -2.52 -3.18 10.60
C TYR A 74 -1.27 -2.42 11.02
N ASN A 75 -1.27 -1.95 12.27
CA ASN A 75 -0.10 -1.53 13.02
C ASN A 75 -0.40 -1.59 14.52
N ARG A 76 0.64 -1.49 15.37
CA ARG A 76 0.49 -1.67 16.82
C ARG A 76 -0.09 -0.44 17.54
N THR A 77 -0.22 0.70 16.85
CA THR A 77 -0.61 1.98 17.45
C THR A 77 -2.08 2.33 17.19
N ASP A 78 -2.52 2.29 15.93
CA ASP A 78 -3.83 2.78 15.51
C ASP A 78 -5.01 2.04 16.16
N PRO A 79 -4.99 0.69 16.33
CA PRO A 79 -6.12 -0.02 16.93
C PRO A 79 -6.41 0.39 18.37
N LYS A 80 -5.42 0.92 19.11
CA LYS A 80 -5.61 1.42 20.49
C LYS A 80 -6.43 2.70 20.54
N THR A 81 -6.43 3.47 19.45
CA THR A 81 -7.09 4.77 19.36
C THR A 81 -8.38 4.70 18.54
N PHE A 82 -8.36 3.96 17.42
CA PHE A 82 -9.44 3.94 16.43
C PHE A 82 -10.21 2.62 16.39
N GLY A 83 -9.76 1.61 17.15
CA GLY A 83 -10.26 0.24 17.05
C GLY A 83 -9.72 -0.51 15.83
N TYR A 84 -9.99 -1.81 15.79
CA TYR A 84 -9.60 -2.66 14.67
C TYR A 84 -10.49 -2.40 13.45
N VAL A 85 -9.86 -2.27 12.28
CA VAL A 85 -10.55 -2.33 10.99
C VAL A 85 -10.95 -3.79 10.74
N LYS A 86 -12.22 -4.02 10.43
CA LYS A 86 -12.77 -5.36 10.20
C LYS A 86 -14.02 -5.33 9.33
N VAL A 87 -14.26 -6.43 8.63
CA VAL A 87 -15.52 -6.72 7.93
C VAL A 87 -15.79 -8.22 8.06
N TRP A 88 -17.04 -8.58 8.34
CA TRP A 88 -17.45 -9.97 8.58
C TRP A 88 -16.55 -10.64 9.65
N ASP A 89 -16.20 -11.91 9.46
CA ASP A 89 -15.31 -12.72 10.30
C ASP A 89 -13.82 -12.64 9.89
N ILE A 90 -13.46 -11.73 8.98
CA ILE A 90 -12.06 -11.54 8.55
C ILE A 90 -11.23 -11.01 9.73
N ASN A 91 -10.14 -11.71 10.03
CA ASN A 91 -9.23 -11.33 11.09
C ASN A 91 -8.58 -9.95 10.78
N PRO A 92 -8.57 -8.97 11.71
CA PRO A 92 -7.93 -7.67 11.50
C PRO A 92 -6.46 -7.74 11.07
N PHE A 93 -5.72 -8.79 11.45
CA PHE A 93 -4.32 -8.98 11.05
C PHE A 93 -4.17 -9.51 9.61
N GLU A 94 -5.27 -9.86 8.96
CA GLU A 94 -5.32 -10.35 7.59
C GLU A 94 -6.16 -9.44 6.68
N TYR A 95 -6.70 -8.35 7.22
CA TYR A 95 -7.43 -7.35 6.46
C TYR A 95 -6.43 -6.50 5.65
N PHE A 96 -6.64 -6.36 4.35
CA PHE A 96 -5.77 -5.60 3.43
C PHE A 96 -6.21 -4.14 3.30
N ASN A 97 -5.23 -3.25 3.15
CA ASN A 97 -5.45 -1.84 2.90
C ASN A 97 -5.52 -1.59 1.38
N ALA A 98 -6.55 -0.88 0.90
CA ALA A 98 -6.72 -0.55 -0.52
C ALA A 98 -5.83 0.63 -0.99
N GLY A 99 -5.03 1.18 -0.08
CA GLY A 99 -4.06 2.23 -0.29
C GLY A 99 -2.86 1.80 -1.13
N PHE A 100 -2.47 0.53 -1.04
CA PHE A 100 -1.41 -0.07 -1.85
C PHE A 100 -1.89 -1.42 -2.36
N VAL A 101 -2.23 -1.50 -3.65
CA VAL A 101 -2.69 -2.75 -4.28
C VAL A 101 -2.10 -2.91 -5.67
N ALA A 102 -1.75 -4.15 -6.02
CA ALA A 102 -1.29 -4.55 -7.34
C ALA A 102 -2.31 -5.50 -7.97
N LEU A 103 -2.72 -5.21 -9.20
CA LEU A 103 -3.82 -5.88 -9.87
C LEU A 103 -3.33 -6.42 -11.21
N LYS A 104 -3.33 -7.76 -11.37
CA LYS A 104 -2.98 -8.43 -12.64
C LYS A 104 -4.21 -9.10 -13.29
N SER A 105 -5.27 -9.36 -12.52
CA SER A 105 -6.43 -10.10 -12.99
C SER A 105 -7.59 -9.21 -13.39
N LYS A 106 -7.86 -9.15 -14.70
CA LYS A 106 -9.07 -8.49 -15.22
C LYS A 106 -10.36 -9.06 -14.61
N ARG A 107 -10.41 -10.37 -14.37
CA ARG A 107 -11.56 -11.04 -13.73
C ARG A 107 -11.77 -10.53 -12.30
N PHE A 108 -10.70 -10.38 -11.52
CA PHE A 108 -10.79 -9.80 -10.18
C PHE A 108 -11.31 -8.37 -10.23
N ILE A 109 -10.71 -7.52 -11.08
CA ILE A 109 -11.08 -6.10 -11.21
C ILE A 109 -12.55 -5.92 -11.62
N ASP A 110 -13.01 -6.67 -12.63
CA ASP A 110 -14.40 -6.59 -13.11
C ASP A 110 -15.40 -7.02 -12.02
N HIS A 111 -15.08 -8.06 -11.24
CA HIS A 111 -15.91 -8.50 -10.13
C HIS A 111 -15.96 -7.42 -9.03
N TRP A 112 -14.81 -6.86 -8.64
CA TRP A 112 -14.74 -5.79 -7.65
C TRP A 112 -15.53 -4.55 -8.05
N TRP A 113 -15.39 -4.14 -9.32
CA TRP A 113 -16.19 -3.07 -9.91
C TRP A 113 -17.69 -3.36 -9.88
N SER A 114 -18.11 -4.60 -10.19
CA SER A 114 -19.52 -4.99 -10.14
C SER A 114 -20.08 -4.86 -8.73
N LEU A 115 -19.37 -5.33 -7.70
CA LEU A 115 -19.79 -5.22 -6.30
C LEU A 115 -19.92 -3.75 -5.86
N CYS A 116 -18.98 -2.89 -6.28
CA CYS A 116 -19.03 -1.45 -6.00
C CYS A 116 -20.25 -0.75 -6.61
N ASN A 117 -20.91 -1.37 -7.58
CA ASN A 117 -22.13 -0.85 -8.23
C ASN A 117 -23.42 -1.52 -7.74
N ARG A 118 -23.36 -2.31 -6.67
CA ARG A 118 -24.56 -2.89 -6.04
C ARG A 118 -25.16 -1.97 -4.98
N PRO A 119 -26.48 -2.05 -4.71
CA PRO A 119 -27.14 -1.20 -3.72
C PRO A 119 -26.53 -1.27 -2.31
N TYR A 120 -26.02 -2.43 -1.91
CA TYR A 120 -25.43 -2.66 -0.59
C TYR A 120 -24.03 -2.04 -0.41
N PHE A 121 -23.41 -1.47 -1.46
CA PHE A 121 -22.10 -0.82 -1.37
C PHE A 121 -22.03 0.19 -0.22
N ASN A 122 -23.12 0.93 -0.01
CA ASN A 122 -23.19 1.95 1.03
C ASN A 122 -23.29 1.38 2.46
N ASN A 123 -23.58 0.08 2.62
CA ASN A 123 -23.69 -0.57 3.93
C ASN A 123 -22.31 -0.90 4.54
N TYR A 124 -21.25 -0.88 3.73
CA TYR A 124 -19.89 -1.15 4.18
C TYR A 124 -19.23 0.12 4.72
N GLN A 125 -18.47 -0.01 5.81
CA GLN A 125 -17.82 1.10 6.50
C GLN A 125 -16.72 1.70 5.64
N TYR A 126 -15.84 0.85 5.11
CA TYR A 126 -14.71 1.22 4.25
C TYR A 126 -14.98 0.90 2.77
N LYS A 127 -16.25 0.79 2.39
CA LYS A 127 -16.73 0.81 0.99
C LYS A 127 -16.02 -0.23 0.11
N GLU A 128 -15.29 0.19 -0.91
CA GLU A 128 -14.60 -0.70 -1.84
C GLU A 128 -13.54 -1.56 -1.15
N GLN A 129 -12.90 -1.06 -0.09
CA GLN A 129 -11.88 -1.81 0.65
C GLN A 129 -12.50 -2.99 1.40
N ASP A 130 -13.70 -2.84 1.96
CA ASP A 130 -14.43 -3.94 2.60
C ASP A 130 -14.83 -5.00 1.58
N LEU A 131 -15.37 -4.57 0.43
CA LEU A 131 -15.74 -5.48 -0.65
C LEU A 131 -14.53 -6.22 -1.25
N MET A 132 -13.39 -5.53 -1.39
CA MET A 132 -12.12 -6.13 -1.79
C MET A 132 -11.71 -7.21 -0.80
N ASN A 133 -11.76 -6.92 0.51
CA ASN A 133 -11.40 -7.88 1.55
C ASN A 133 -12.31 -9.10 1.52
N ILE A 134 -13.62 -8.92 1.34
CA ILE A 134 -14.55 -10.05 1.16
C ILE A 134 -14.14 -10.92 -0.04
N MET A 135 -13.77 -10.30 -1.17
CA MET A 135 -13.36 -11.05 -2.36
C MET A 135 -12.07 -11.83 -2.19
N ILE A 136 -11.03 -11.25 -1.57
CA ILE A 136 -9.73 -11.91 -1.44
C ILE A 136 -9.75 -13.03 -0.39
N HIS A 137 -10.69 -12.99 0.56
CA HIS A 137 -10.80 -13.99 1.63
C HIS A 137 -11.77 -15.13 1.31
N TYR A 138 -12.88 -14.84 0.60
CA TYR A 138 -13.90 -15.85 0.29
C TYR A 138 -14.02 -16.20 -1.20
N GLY A 139 -13.30 -15.49 -2.07
CA GLY A 139 -13.26 -15.75 -3.50
C GLY A 139 -12.17 -16.73 -3.91
N ASP A 140 -12.31 -17.26 -5.12
CA ASP A 140 -11.32 -18.12 -5.77
C ASP A 140 -10.34 -17.28 -6.60
N TYR A 141 -9.35 -16.70 -5.92
CA TYR A 141 -8.32 -15.84 -6.49
C TYR A 141 -6.96 -16.15 -5.89
N LYS A 142 -5.88 -15.99 -6.67
CA LYS A 142 -4.51 -16.05 -6.18
C LYS A 142 -4.13 -14.74 -5.51
N ILE A 143 -3.96 -14.77 -4.19
CA ILE A 143 -3.70 -13.57 -3.38
C ILE A 143 -2.25 -13.55 -2.90
N ASN A 144 -1.59 -12.40 -3.01
CA ASN A 144 -0.26 -12.18 -2.44
C ASN A 144 -0.27 -11.05 -1.39
N SER A 145 0.30 -11.32 -0.22
CA SER A 145 0.52 -10.30 0.81
C SER A 145 1.97 -9.86 0.78
N PHE A 146 2.24 -8.62 0.41
CA PHE A 146 3.61 -8.11 0.29
C PHE A 146 4.31 -7.88 1.64
N ASP A 147 3.53 -7.86 2.73
CA ASP A 147 4.03 -7.68 4.08
C ASP A 147 4.40 -9.01 4.78
N ARG A 148 4.05 -10.16 4.18
CA ARG A 148 4.47 -11.47 4.68
C ARG A 148 5.90 -11.75 4.21
N ALA A 149 6.72 -12.31 5.10
CA ALA A 149 8.07 -12.71 4.74
C ALA A 149 8.01 -13.84 3.70
N ASP A 150 8.72 -13.67 2.59
CA ASP A 150 8.94 -14.74 1.63
C ASP A 150 10.31 -15.36 1.88
N ARG A 151 10.30 -16.52 2.52
CA ARG A 151 11.52 -17.28 2.85
C ARG A 151 12.13 -18.00 1.64
N VAL A 152 11.36 -18.21 0.57
CA VAL A 152 11.87 -18.83 -0.65
C VAL A 152 12.80 -17.86 -1.37
N HIS A 153 12.44 -16.57 -1.37
CA HIS A 153 13.20 -15.52 -2.04
C HIS A 153 14.03 -14.63 -1.08
N ASP A 154 14.17 -15.04 0.20
CA ASP A 154 14.86 -14.26 1.25
C ASP A 154 14.37 -12.80 1.32
N TYR A 155 13.07 -12.61 1.13
CA TYR A 155 12.45 -11.29 1.00
C TYR A 155 11.73 -10.89 2.29
N HIS A 156 12.48 -10.17 3.13
CA HIS A 156 12.04 -9.71 4.45
C HIS A 156 11.73 -8.22 4.43
N SER A 157 10.64 -7.83 3.77
CA SER A 157 10.26 -6.43 3.57
C SER A 157 8.83 -6.14 4.04
N TRP A 158 8.56 -4.86 4.33
CA TRP A 158 7.20 -4.32 4.53
C TRP A 158 6.93 -3.16 3.58
N HIS A 159 5.69 -3.11 3.08
CA HIS A 159 5.22 -2.21 2.02
C HIS A 159 3.96 -1.44 2.41
N GLY A 160 3.48 -1.63 3.63
CA GLY A 160 2.28 -0.96 4.11
C GLY A 160 2.42 -0.42 5.53
N LEU A 161 1.34 -0.63 6.28
CA LEU A 161 1.14 0.04 7.55
C LEU A 161 1.86 -0.64 8.72
N LEU A 162 2.36 -1.87 8.55
CA LEU A 162 2.99 -2.64 9.64
C LEU A 162 4.13 -1.91 10.37
N SER A 163 4.85 -1.02 9.67
CA SER A 163 5.94 -0.22 10.24
C SER A 163 5.47 1.02 11.02
N LYS A 164 4.20 1.43 10.85
CA LYS A 164 3.64 2.62 11.48
C LYS A 164 3.65 2.46 13.00
N GLY A 165 4.09 3.52 13.68
CA GLY A 165 4.33 3.50 15.14
C GLY A 165 5.72 3.03 15.55
N GLU A 166 6.51 2.47 14.63
CA GLU A 166 7.89 2.01 14.88
C GLU A 166 8.93 2.86 14.12
N TRP A 167 8.50 3.94 13.46
CA TRP A 167 9.34 4.73 12.55
C TRP A 167 10.58 5.35 13.18
N ASN A 168 10.51 5.72 14.46
CA ASN A 168 11.66 6.25 15.21
C ASN A 168 12.76 5.21 15.47
N LYS A 169 12.46 3.92 15.28
CA LYS A 169 13.42 2.82 15.42
C LYS A 169 14.09 2.44 14.09
N ILE A 170 13.60 2.96 12.96
CA ILE A 170 14.18 2.70 11.64
C ILE A 170 15.58 3.33 11.58
N VAL A 171 16.52 2.57 11.01
CA VAL A 171 17.93 2.96 10.83
C VAL A 171 18.33 2.78 9.37
N MET A 172 19.41 3.47 8.98
CA MET A 172 20.03 3.25 7.68
C MET A 172 20.97 2.04 7.74
N LYS A 173 20.88 1.15 6.75
CA LYS A 173 21.94 0.17 6.42
C LYS A 173 22.28 0.34 4.95
N GLY A 174 23.38 1.04 4.67
CA GLY A 174 23.68 1.51 3.31
C GLY A 174 22.63 2.50 2.82
N ASP A 175 21.97 2.19 1.71
CA ASP A 175 20.91 3.02 1.13
C ASP A 175 19.48 2.54 1.48
N LYS A 176 19.38 1.52 2.34
CA LYS A 176 18.15 0.86 2.77
C LYS A 176 17.69 1.35 4.14
N LEU A 177 16.38 1.52 4.29
CA LEU A 177 15.73 1.72 5.58
C LEU A 177 15.41 0.37 6.19
N ILE A 178 15.96 0.09 7.36
CA ILE A 178 15.76 -1.17 8.08
C ILE A 178 15.09 -0.85 9.42
N LEU A 179 13.98 -1.54 9.70
CA LEU A 179 13.48 -1.68 11.06
C LEU A 179 14.16 -2.92 11.66
N PRO A 180 15.10 -2.75 12.59
CA PRO A 180 15.81 -3.88 13.17
C PRO A 180 14.88 -4.75 14.00
N LYS A 181 15.17 -6.05 14.06
CA LYS A 181 14.57 -6.97 15.02
C LYS A 181 14.68 -6.40 16.42
N ASN A 182 13.57 -6.39 17.15
CA ASN A 182 13.56 -5.85 18.50
C ASN A 182 12.63 -6.64 19.42
N GLY A 183 13.13 -7.79 19.89
CA GLY A 183 12.44 -8.68 20.83
C GLY A 183 11.08 -9.13 20.32
N ASP A 184 10.05 -8.33 20.61
CA ASP A 184 8.65 -8.62 20.35
C ASP A 184 8.19 -8.26 18.92
N TYR A 185 8.76 -7.23 18.28
CA TYR A 185 8.31 -6.78 16.96
C TYR A 185 9.32 -5.83 16.29
N PRO A 186 9.74 -6.09 15.03
CA PRO A 186 9.51 -7.31 14.26
C PRO A 186 10.34 -8.49 14.78
N GLU A 187 9.94 -9.72 14.40
CA GLU A 187 10.65 -10.97 14.77
C GLU A 187 12.02 -11.14 14.09
N GLU A 188 12.27 -10.36 13.05
CA GLU A 188 13.48 -10.33 12.22
C GLU A 188 13.66 -8.93 11.63
N ASP A 189 14.84 -8.61 11.11
CA ASP A 189 15.06 -7.33 10.45
C ASP A 189 14.11 -7.18 9.25
N LYS A 190 13.43 -6.04 9.16
CA LYS A 190 12.52 -5.73 8.05
C LYS A 190 13.05 -4.56 7.25
N GLN A 191 13.24 -4.76 5.95
CA GLN A 191 13.45 -3.64 5.05
C GLN A 191 12.12 -2.91 4.82
N ILE A 192 12.13 -1.60 5.03
CA ILE A 192 10.96 -0.77 4.73
C ILE A 192 11.06 -0.36 3.27
N ARG A 193 10.11 -0.83 2.46
CA ARG A 193 10.00 -0.53 1.02
C ARG A 193 9.03 0.60 0.75
N VAL A 194 8.08 0.79 1.65
CA VAL A 194 7.10 1.87 1.59
C VAL A 194 6.83 2.37 3.00
N ILE A 195 6.83 3.69 3.16
CA ILE A 195 6.25 4.35 4.32
C ILE A 195 4.85 4.79 3.91
N HIS A 196 3.83 4.30 4.60
CA HIS A 196 2.44 4.63 4.33
C HIS A 196 1.81 5.25 5.58
N TRP A 197 1.23 6.44 5.46
CA TRP A 197 0.57 7.08 6.61
C TRP A 197 -0.77 6.42 6.93
N GLY A 198 -1.67 6.27 5.96
CA GLY A 198 -2.95 5.56 6.09
C GLY A 198 -3.88 6.13 7.17
N GLY A 199 -5.08 6.55 6.79
CA GLY A 199 -6.04 7.13 7.73
C GLY A 199 -5.51 8.38 8.45
N GLY A 200 -6.11 8.72 9.59
CA GLY A 200 -5.76 9.87 10.42
C GLY A 200 -6.23 11.22 9.88
N LYS A 201 -6.62 12.13 10.79
CA LYS A 201 -6.91 13.55 10.51
C LYS A 201 -5.86 14.49 11.11
N ASP A 202 -4.69 13.95 11.47
CA ASP A 202 -3.69 14.70 12.20
C ASP A 202 -3.11 15.84 11.36
N ALA A 203 -2.95 17.01 11.99
CA ALA A 203 -2.34 18.19 11.39
C ALA A 203 -0.89 17.97 10.93
N VAL A 204 -0.24 16.91 11.43
CA VAL A 204 1.15 16.52 11.09
C VAL A 204 1.23 15.37 10.09
N LYS A 205 0.12 15.01 9.44
CA LYS A 205 0.12 13.93 8.43
C LYS A 205 1.15 14.22 7.33
N MET A 206 1.90 13.18 6.93
CA MET A 206 3.04 13.24 5.99
C MET A 206 4.28 14.04 6.45
N ASN A 207 4.28 14.62 7.66
CA ASN A 207 5.48 15.25 8.19
C ASN A 207 6.45 14.19 8.75
N TYR A 208 7.23 13.53 7.90
CA TYR A 208 8.17 12.50 8.36
C TYR A 208 9.26 13.02 9.30
N LYS A 209 9.55 14.33 9.30
CA LYS A 209 10.65 14.92 10.09
C LYS A 209 10.47 14.78 11.60
N ILE A 210 9.24 14.57 12.08
CA ILE A 210 8.97 14.38 13.50
C ILE A 210 9.06 12.91 13.95
N TYR A 211 9.13 11.97 13.01
CA TYR A 211 9.07 10.53 13.32
C TYR A 211 10.41 9.82 13.19
N PHE A 212 11.32 10.34 12.35
CA PHE A 212 12.53 9.63 11.94
C PHE A 212 13.80 10.30 12.47
N LYS A 213 14.89 9.52 12.55
CA LYS A 213 16.23 10.03 12.89
C LYS A 213 16.79 10.85 11.72
N GLU A 214 17.75 11.74 12.00
CA GLU A 214 18.32 12.68 11.03
C GLU A 214 18.85 12.00 9.75
N GLU A 215 19.55 10.87 9.88
CA GLU A 215 20.07 10.11 8.73
C GLU A 215 18.94 9.59 7.81
N VAL A 216 17.84 9.14 8.39
CA VAL A 216 16.67 8.66 7.64
C VAL A 216 15.94 9.86 7.03
N ILE A 217 15.82 10.97 7.75
CA ILE A 217 15.26 12.23 7.23
C ILE A 217 16.02 12.66 5.97
N LYS A 218 17.36 12.68 6.00
CA LYS A 218 18.19 13.03 4.83
C LYS A 218 17.92 12.11 3.64
N ARG A 219 17.73 10.82 3.89
CA ARG A 219 17.36 9.85 2.84
C ARG A 219 15.97 10.14 2.30
N LEU A 220 14.98 10.42 3.14
CA LEU A 220 13.61 10.74 2.72
C LEU A 220 13.53 12.07 1.98
N ASP A 221 14.27 13.09 2.41
CA ASP A 221 14.43 14.37 1.70
C ASP A 221 14.98 14.12 0.29
N TYR A 222 16.03 13.29 0.15
CA TYR A 222 16.50 12.87 -1.17
C TYR A 222 15.41 12.15 -1.95
N LEU A 223 14.75 11.13 -1.37
CA LEU A 223 13.77 10.32 -2.09
C LEU A 223 12.55 11.12 -2.56
N THR A 224 12.20 12.19 -1.86
CA THR A 224 11.06 13.04 -2.21
C THR A 224 11.45 14.23 -3.08
N SER A 225 12.75 14.54 -3.22
CA SER A 225 13.23 15.63 -4.08
C SER A 225 13.07 15.32 -5.58
N GLU A 226 13.07 16.39 -6.38
CA GLU A 226 13.11 16.32 -7.85
C GLU A 226 14.46 15.86 -8.41
N THR A 227 15.49 15.75 -7.57
CA THR A 227 16.85 15.40 -7.99
C THR A 227 16.88 13.98 -8.56
N LYS A 228 17.16 13.84 -9.86
CA LYS A 228 17.45 12.53 -10.47
C LYS A 228 18.82 12.05 -10.04
N LYS A 229 19.01 10.74 -9.91
CA LYS A 229 20.32 10.13 -9.61
C LYS A 229 21.28 10.54 -10.74
N THR A 230 22.29 11.34 -10.42
CA THR A 230 23.42 11.66 -11.32
C THR A 230 24.26 10.42 -11.56
#